data_AF-A0A6B8QUU2-F1
#
_entry.id   AF-A0A6B8QUU2-F1
#
_cell.length_a   1.000
_cell.length_b   1.000
_cell.length_c   1.000
_cell.angle_alpha   90.00
_cell.angle_beta   90.00
_cell.angle_gamma   90.00
#
_symmetry.space_group_name_H-M   'P 1'
#
loop_
_entity.id
_entity.type
_entity.pdbx_description
1 polymer ?
#
loop_
_entity_poly.entity_id
_entity_poly.type
_entity_poly.pdbx_seq_one_letter_code
_entity_poly.pdbx_strand_id
1 'polypeptide(L)'
;MRETRMSQPDTSNNEALRQLMERHGLKQEHVATLTGYSVETVKGWFAAPQSTRFRMVRKPVLESVRRAIELGEHYNLEGVKIPKPKD
;
A
#
# COMPACT_ATOMS: atom_id res chain seq x y z
N MET A 1 -35.01 10.52 -0.34
CA MET A 1 -34.66 9.22 0.26
C MET A 1 -33.26 9.36 0.82
N ARG A 2 -33.07 9.08 2.11
CA ARG A 2 -31.75 9.21 2.77
C ARG A 2 -30.89 8.03 2.30
N GLU A 3 -29.88 8.30 1.49
CA GLU A 3 -28.81 7.35 1.22
C GLU A 3 -28.06 7.11 2.54
N THR A 4 -28.45 6.05 3.25
CA THR A 4 -27.56 5.38 4.20
C THR A 4 -26.36 4.90 3.40
N ARG A 5 -25.35 5.76 3.26
CA ARG A 5 -23.97 5.31 3.05
C ARG A 5 -23.65 4.44 4.24
N MET A 6 -23.88 3.13 4.07
CA MET A 6 -23.28 2.12 4.92
C MET A 6 -21.81 2.49 4.97
N SER A 7 -21.35 2.97 6.13
CA SER A 7 -19.95 3.11 6.44
C SER A 7 -19.37 1.71 6.25
N GLN A 8 -18.83 1.46 5.05
CA GLN A 8 -18.01 0.30 4.81
C GLN A 8 -16.95 0.33 5.92
N PRO A 9 -16.70 -0.80 6.60
CA PRO A 9 -15.65 -0.86 7.61
C PRO A 9 -14.39 -0.26 6.99
N ASP A 10 -13.63 0.53 7.74
CA ASP A 10 -12.47 1.37 7.37
C ASP A 10 -11.36 0.67 6.54
N THR A 11 -11.72 0.04 5.42
CA THR A 11 -10.84 -0.50 4.38
C THR A 11 -10.25 0.61 3.54
N SER A 12 -10.58 1.87 3.87
CA SER A 12 -10.04 3.07 3.22
C SER A 12 -8.51 3.04 3.18
N ASN A 13 -7.85 2.57 4.24
CA ASN A 13 -6.38 2.46 4.25
C ASN A 13 -5.86 1.34 3.33
N ASN A 14 -6.55 0.19 3.29
CA ASN A 14 -6.18 -0.94 2.41
C ASN A 14 -6.35 -0.54 0.94
N GLU A 15 -7.44 0.14 0.62
CA GLU A 15 -7.72 0.63 -0.73
C GLU A 15 -6.77 1.76 -1.12
N ALA A 16 -6.48 2.70 -0.22
CA ALA A 16 -5.49 3.75 -0.45
C ALA A 16 -4.09 3.17 -0.71
N LEU A 17 -3.69 2.15 0.06
CA LEU A 17 -2.43 1.44 -0.19
C LEU A 17 -2.44 0.75 -1.55
N ARG A 18 -3.55 0.11 -1.94
CA ARG A 18 -3.70 -0.53 -3.25
C ARG A 18 -3.55 0.46 -4.39
N GLN A 19 -4.27 1.59 -4.33
CA GLN A 19 -4.18 2.65 -5.34
C GLN A 19 -2.77 3.22 -5.44
N LEU A 20 -2.10 3.41 -4.31
CA LEU A 20 -0.72 3.90 -4.24
C LEU A 20 0.24 2.90 -4.91
N MET A 21 0.07 1.61 -4.65
CA MET A 21 0.84 0.57 -5.32
C MET A 21 0.61 0.56 -6.83
N GLU A 22 -0.64 0.61 -7.29
CA GLU A 22 -0.98 0.61 -8.72
C GLU A 22 -0.42 1.85 -9.43
N ARG A 23 -0.51 3.03 -8.82
CA ARG A 23 0.05 4.27 -9.39
C ARG A 23 1.56 4.25 -9.56
N HIS A 24 2.27 3.61 -8.63
CA HIS A 24 3.74 3.59 -8.60
C HIS A 24 4.34 2.25 -9.07
N GLY A 25 3.51 1.33 -9.59
CA GLY A 25 3.95 0.01 -10.06
C GLY A 25 4.52 -0.89 -8.96
N LEU A 26 4.13 -0.69 -7.71
CA LEU A 26 4.67 -1.44 -6.57
C LEU A 26 4.02 -2.81 -6.45
N LYS A 27 4.85 -3.82 -6.16
CA LYS A 27 4.42 -5.17 -5.82
C LYS A 27 4.26 -5.31 -4.30
N GLN A 28 3.52 -6.32 -3.86
CA GLN A 28 3.34 -6.61 -2.43
C GLN A 28 4.68 -6.88 -1.73
N GLU A 29 5.65 -7.43 -2.46
CA GLU A 29 7.03 -7.64 -1.96
C GLU A 29 7.74 -6.31 -1.69
N HIS A 30 7.56 -5.29 -2.53
CA HIS A 30 8.13 -3.97 -2.26
C HIS A 30 7.53 -3.36 -1.00
N VAL A 31 6.21 -3.47 -0.83
CA VAL A 31 5.54 -2.98 0.36
C VAL A 31 6.04 -3.72 1.61
N ALA A 32 6.25 -5.03 1.54
CA ALA A 32 6.85 -5.80 2.62
C ALA A 32 8.23 -5.25 3.01
N THR A 33 9.10 -5.02 2.02
CA THR A 33 10.43 -4.45 2.24
C THR A 33 10.38 -3.02 2.82
N LEU A 34 9.55 -2.14 2.25
CA LEU A 34 9.44 -0.74 2.67
C LEU A 34 8.87 -0.59 4.08
N THR A 35 8.01 -1.54 4.49
CA THR A 35 7.32 -1.47 5.79
C THR A 35 7.95 -2.37 6.85
N GLY A 36 8.88 -3.24 6.47
CA GLY A 36 9.49 -4.25 7.34
C GLY A 36 8.56 -5.40 7.73
N TYR A 37 7.35 -5.47 7.18
CA TYR A 37 6.43 -6.58 7.43
C TYR A 37 6.73 -7.76 6.50
N SER A 38 6.40 -8.98 6.95
CA SER A 38 6.46 -10.16 6.10
C SER A 38 5.46 -10.07 4.95
N VAL A 39 5.80 -10.64 3.79
CA VAL A 39 4.93 -10.70 2.61
C VAL A 39 3.57 -11.33 2.90
N GLU A 40 3.50 -12.31 3.81
CA GLU A 40 2.23 -12.90 4.25
C GLU A 40 1.31 -11.90 4.95
N THR A 41 1.88 -10.99 5.75
CA THR A 41 1.12 -9.92 6.40
C THR A 41 0.56 -8.95 5.35
N VAL A 42 1.39 -8.60 4.37
CA VAL A 42 0.99 -7.73 3.25
C VAL A 42 -0.11 -8.38 2.41
N LYS A 43 0.00 -9.68 2.10
CA LYS A 43 -1.06 -10.44 1.41
C LYS A 43 -2.39 -10.37 2.16
N GLY A 44 -2.35 -10.38 3.49
CA GLY A 44 -3.53 -10.20 4.34
C GLY A 44 -4.22 -8.84 4.17
N TRP A 45 -3.49 -7.80 3.78
CA TRP A 45 -4.05 -6.47 3.49
C TRP A 45 -4.83 -6.41 2.17
N PHE A 46 -4.54 -7.32 1.24
CA PHE A 46 -5.22 -7.40 -0.06
C PHE A 46 -6.22 -8.56 -0.14
N ALA A 47 -6.37 -9.33 0.94
CA ALA A 47 -7.36 -10.39 1.01
C ALA A 47 -8.79 -9.81 0.98
N ALA A 48 -9.75 -10.61 0.53
CA ALA A 48 -11.16 -10.24 0.62
C ALA A 48 -11.56 -10.03 2.09
N PRO A 49 -12.44 -9.06 2.41
CA PRO A 49 -12.83 -8.75 3.79
C PRO A 49 -13.49 -9.94 4.52
N GLN A 50 -14.09 -10.88 3.78
CA GLN A 50 -14.62 -12.13 4.35
C GLN A 50 -13.56 -13.21 4.64
N SER A 51 -12.30 -12.99 4.30
CA SER A 51 -11.23 -13.95 4.51
C SER A 51 -10.74 -13.93 5.95
N THR A 52 -10.48 -15.09 6.55
CA THR A 52 -9.84 -15.20 7.87
C THR A 52 -8.43 -14.61 7.92
N ARG A 53 -7.81 -14.43 6.74
CA ARG A 53 -6.50 -13.81 6.57
C ARG A 53 -6.56 -12.29 6.38
N PHE A 54 -7.75 -11.71 6.27
CA PHE A 54 -7.92 -10.28 6.10
C PHE A 54 -7.36 -9.51 7.29
N ARG A 55 -6.53 -8.52 7.00
CA ARG A 55 -6.02 -7.58 8.00
C ARG A 55 -6.16 -6.15 7.52
N MET A 56 -6.53 -5.26 8.43
CA MET A 56 -6.58 -3.83 8.14
C MET A 56 -5.18 -3.23 8.14
N VAL A 57 -4.90 -2.39 7.14
CA VAL A 57 -3.71 -1.55 7.09
C VAL A 57 -3.85 -0.47 8.15
N ARG A 58 -2.84 -0.36 9.00
CA ARG A 58 -2.77 0.72 9.98
C ARG A 58 -2.30 2.00 9.29
N LYS A 59 -2.86 3.14 9.67
CA LYS A 59 -2.45 4.47 9.18
C LYS A 59 -0.92 4.69 9.14
N PRO A 60 -0.12 4.39 10.18
CA PRO A 60 1.33 4.56 10.11
C PRO A 60 2.01 3.74 9.01
N VAL A 61 1.46 2.57 8.66
CA VAL A 61 2.00 1.75 7.56
C VAL A 61 1.79 2.45 6.23
N LEU A 62 0.59 2.99 5.99
CA LEU A 62 0.28 3.74 4.78
C LEU A 62 1.18 4.99 4.65
N GLU A 63 1.39 5.71 5.75
CA GLU A 63 2.28 6.88 5.78
C GLU A 63 3.74 6.51 5.53
N SER A 64 4.22 5.40 6.09
CA SER A 64 5.57 4.87 5.79
C SER A 64 5.76 4.55 4.32
N VAL A 65 4.80 3.85 3.69
CA VAL A 65 4.90 3.52 2.25
C VAL A 65 4.88 4.81 1.41
N ARG A 66 3.98 5.74 1.73
CA ARG A 66 3.89 7.02 1.02
C ARG A 66 5.20 7.80 1.11
N ARG A 67 5.78 7.90 2.31
CA ARG A 67 7.06 8.57 2.52
C ARG A 67 8.19 7.90 1.76
N ALA A 68 8.25 6.57 1.75
CA ALA A 68 9.28 5.84 1.01
C ALA A 68 9.19 6.07 -0.50
N ILE A 69 7.98 6.21 -1.04
CA ILE A 69 7.77 6.58 -2.45
C ILE A 69 8.23 8.02 -2.71
N GLU A 70 7.89 8.97 -1.83
CA GLU A 70 8.31 10.37 -1.93
C GLU A 70 9.83 10.52 -1.89
N LEU A 71 10.51 9.70 -1.09
CA LEU A 71 11.97 9.63 -1.01
C LEU A 71 12.62 8.89 -2.19
N GLY A 72 11.82 8.25 -3.05
CA GLY A 72 12.31 7.45 -4.16
C GLY A 72 12.97 6.12 -3.74
N GLU A 73 12.72 5.62 -2.53
CA GLU A 73 13.29 4.36 -2.07
C GLU A 73 12.76 3.16 -2.86
N HIS A 74 11.57 3.26 -3.45
CA HIS A 74 11.04 2.21 -4.33
C HIS A 74 11.86 2.02 -5.61
N TYR A 75 12.61 3.03 -6.07
CA TYR A 75 13.50 2.89 -7.22
C TYR A 75 14.73 2.04 -6.91
N ASN A 76 15.19 2.02 -5.65
CA ASN A 76 16.28 1.14 -5.22
C ASN A 76 15.87 -0.34 -5.17
N LEU A 77 14.58 -0.64 -4.99
CA LEU A 77 14.09 -2.01 -4.85
C LEU A 77 14.05 -2.79 -6.17
N GLU A 78 13.86 -2.12 -7.30
CA GLU A 78 13.82 -2.79 -8.62
C GLU A 78 15.11 -2.58 -9.44
N GLY A 79 16.15 -1.96 -8.89
CA GLY A 79 17.34 -1.58 -9.66
C GLY A 79 17.02 -0.65 -10.84
N VAL A 80 15.87 0.03 -10.79
CA VAL A 80 15.36 0.90 -11.85
C VAL A 80 16.07 2.24 -11.74
N LYS A 81 16.76 2.63 -12.82
CA LYS A 81 17.41 3.94 -12.97
C LYS A 81 16.42 5.04 -12.61
N ILE A 82 16.68 5.73 -11.50
CA ILE A 82 15.98 6.94 -11.09
C ILE A 82 16.03 7.91 -12.28
N PRO A 83 14.89 8.28 -12.90
CA PRO A 83 14.92 9.32 -13.91
C PRO A 83 15.32 10.63 -13.22
N LYS A 84 16.53 11.11 -13.52
CA LYS A 84 16.98 12.43 -13.06
C LYS A 84 15.98 13.49 -13.55
N PRO A 85 15.59 14.45 -12.71
CA PRO A 85 14.82 15.59 -13.18
C PRO A 85 15.62 16.27 -14.29
N LYS A 86 14.93 16.52 -15.41
CA LYS A 86 15.49 17.25 -16.54
C LYS A 86 15.50 18.72 -16.14
N ASP A 87 16.70 19.23 -15.88
CA ASP A 87 16.98 20.67 -15.75
C ASP A 87 16.55 21.42 -17.02
#